data_AF-A0A2S4UUV9-F1
#
_entry.id   AF-A0A2S4UUV9-F1
#
_cell.length_a   1.000
_cell.length_b   1.000
_cell.length_c   1.000
_cell.angle_alpha   90.00
_cell.angle_beta   90.00
_cell.angle_gamma   90.00
#
_symmetry.space_group_name_H-M   'P 1'
#
loop_
_entity.id
_entity.type
_entity.pdbx_description
1 polymer ?
#
loop_
_entity_poly.entity_id
_entity_poly.type
_entity_poly.pdbx_seq_one_letter_code
_entity_poly.pdbx_strand_id
1 'polypeptide(L)'
;MANINRLPPDGAGPKNLTLTQREWLDGVIACMKKQINTELEPDNDTRTPLEKALADDHALKNMHYYYDGAMQEAHFMQLGKSQMPHFYSLWVARRAELGRGPPLKKEQTTAYNSAIATGEIPAGHQD
;
A
#
# COMPACT_ATOMS: atom_id res chain seq x y z
N MET A 1 14.25 -45.57 6.29
CA MET A 1 15.19 -44.70 7.01
C MET A 1 15.33 -43.41 6.22
N ALA A 2 14.73 -42.33 6.70
CA ALA A 2 14.86 -41.00 6.11
C ALA A 2 16.16 -40.35 6.59
N ASN A 3 16.93 -39.71 5.71
CA ASN A 3 17.86 -38.68 6.14
C ASN A 3 18.04 -37.58 5.07
N ILE A 4 17.45 -36.43 5.43
CA ILE A 4 17.86 -35.03 5.20
C ILE A 4 18.09 -34.50 3.77
N ASN A 5 16.99 -34.02 3.20
CA ASN A 5 16.98 -32.75 2.47
C ASN A 5 17.64 -31.68 3.36
N ARG A 6 18.87 -31.29 3.02
CA ARG A 6 19.56 -30.15 3.61
C ARG A 6 18.90 -28.89 3.04
N LEU A 7 17.90 -28.37 3.74
CA LEU A 7 17.53 -26.95 3.63
C LEU A 7 18.78 -26.12 3.92
N PRO A 8 19.13 -25.12 3.09
CA PRO A 8 20.18 -24.18 3.46
C PRO A 8 19.77 -23.48 4.77
N PRO A 9 20.74 -23.22 5.66
CA PRO A 9 20.46 -22.64 6.96
C PRO A 9 19.80 -21.27 6.80
N ASP A 10 18.87 -21.03 7.71
CA ASP A 10 18.25 -19.76 8.02
C ASP A 10 19.35 -18.70 8.24
N GLY A 11 19.77 -18.07 7.15
CA GLY A 11 20.77 -17.02 7.12
C GLY A 11 20.11 -15.69 7.48
N ALA A 12 19.63 -15.57 8.72
CA ALA A 12 19.13 -14.34 9.29
C ALA A 12 20.30 -13.38 9.62
N GLY A 13 20.98 -12.91 8.58
CA GLY A 13 21.78 -11.69 8.58
C GLY A 13 21.27 -10.78 7.46
N PRO A 14 21.50 -9.45 7.50
CA PRO A 14 21.10 -8.58 6.41
C PRO A 14 21.78 -9.04 5.12
N LYS A 15 21.02 -9.71 4.24
CA LYS A 15 21.49 -10.14 2.93
C LYS A 15 21.78 -8.87 2.14
N ASN A 16 23.05 -8.59 1.91
CA ASN A 16 23.45 -7.46 1.08
C ASN A 16 22.81 -7.63 -0.30
N LEU A 17 21.93 -6.71 -0.66
CA LEU A 17 21.24 -6.71 -1.94
C LEU A 17 22.26 -6.64 -3.07
N THR A 18 22.09 -7.47 -4.09
CA THR A 18 22.86 -7.32 -5.34
C THR A 18 22.49 -6.00 -6.02
N LEU A 19 23.35 -5.54 -6.93
CA LEU A 19 23.06 -4.35 -7.74
C LEU A 19 21.71 -4.48 -8.45
N THR A 20 21.47 -5.62 -9.11
CA THR A 20 20.22 -5.90 -9.84
C THR A 20 19.00 -5.92 -8.91
N GLN A 21 19.11 -6.50 -7.71
CA GLN A 21 18.01 -6.49 -6.74
C GLN A 21 17.67 -5.07 -6.28
N ARG A 22 18.69 -4.24 -6.08
CA ARG A 22 18.50 -2.83 -5.69
C ARG A 22 17.83 -2.03 -6.81
N GLU A 23 18.33 -2.13 -8.04
CA GLU A 23 17.76 -1.44 -9.20
C GLU A 23 16.29 -1.85 -9.44
N TRP A 24 15.98 -3.14 -9.28
CA TRP A 24 14.61 -3.62 -9.38
C TRP A 24 13.73 -3.06 -8.25
N LEU A 25 14.19 -3.08 -6.99
CA LEU A 25 13.46 -2.50 -5.86
C LEU A 25 13.22 -1.00 -6.04
N ASP A 26 14.21 -0.26 -6.55
CA ASP A 26 14.08 1.17 -6.87
C ASP A 26 13.01 1.38 -7.95
N GLY A 27 12.95 0.50 -8.96
CA GLY A 27 11.89 0.50 -9.97
C GLY A 27 10.51 0.25 -9.39
N VAL A 28 10.36 -0.74 -8.50
CA VAL A 28 9.10 -1.02 -7.79
C VAL A 28 8.66 0.19 -6.96
N ILE A 29 9.57 0.78 -6.18
CA ILE A 29 9.29 1.97 -5.37
C ILE A 29 8.86 3.14 -6.26
N ALA A 30 9.54 3.36 -7.39
CA ALA A 30 9.18 4.42 -8.33
C ALA A 30 7.78 4.19 -8.92
N CYS A 31 7.44 2.94 -9.27
CA CYS A 31 6.12 2.58 -9.76
C CYS A 31 5.03 2.85 -8.70
N MET A 32 5.24 2.38 -7.46
CA MET A 32 4.31 2.62 -6.35
C MET A 32 4.12 4.12 -6.08
N LYS A 33 5.21 4.89 -6.00
CA LYS A 33 5.15 6.34 -5.81
C LYS A 33 4.40 7.04 -6.94
N LYS A 34 4.63 6.63 -8.19
CA LYS A 34 3.91 7.18 -9.35
C LYS A 34 2.41 6.97 -9.18
N GLN A 35 1.99 5.75 -8.87
CA GLN A 35 0.57 5.44 -8.66
C GLN A 35 -0.05 6.24 -7.51
N ILE A 36 0.64 6.31 -6.37
CA ILE A 36 0.19 7.13 -5.24
C ILE A 36 0.01 8.59 -5.68
N ASN A 37 0.99 9.16 -6.36
CA ASN A 37 0.98 10.58 -6.74
C ASN A 37 -0.08 10.91 -7.81
N THR A 38 -0.54 9.92 -8.59
CA THR A 38 -1.53 10.15 -9.64
C THR A 38 -2.95 9.84 -9.21
N GLU A 39 -3.17 8.78 -8.43
CA GLU A 39 -4.51 8.25 -8.14
C GLU A 39 -4.97 8.54 -6.71
N LEU A 40 -4.04 8.45 -5.74
CA LEU A 40 -4.38 8.51 -4.32
C LEU A 40 -4.17 9.92 -3.77
N GLU A 41 -2.99 10.49 -3.99
CA GLU A 41 -2.54 11.77 -3.45
C GLU A 41 -2.05 12.75 -4.54
N PRO A 42 -2.93 13.14 -5.48
CA PRO A 42 -2.61 14.21 -6.40
C PRO A 42 -2.50 15.54 -5.65
N ASP A 43 -1.57 16.40 -6.09
CA ASP A 43 -1.36 17.73 -5.51
C ASP A 43 -2.64 18.58 -5.59
N ASN A 44 -3.30 18.56 -6.75
CA ASN A 44 -4.52 19.32 -7.03
C ASN A 44 -5.75 18.41 -7.00
N ASP A 45 -5.99 17.77 -5.87
CA ASP A 45 -7.11 16.85 -5.71
C ASP A 45 -8.46 17.58 -5.62
N THR A 46 -9.21 17.58 -6.73
CA THR A 46 -10.52 18.23 -6.85
C THR A 46 -11.68 17.45 -6.23
N ARG A 47 -11.43 16.22 -5.75
CA ARG A 47 -12.47 15.40 -5.12
C ARG A 47 -12.98 16.06 -3.85
N THR A 48 -14.28 15.95 -3.61
CA THR A 48 -14.94 16.35 -2.37
C THR A 48 -14.40 15.52 -1.19
N PRO A 49 -14.56 15.99 0.06
CA PRO A 49 -14.16 15.21 1.24
C PRO A 49 -14.81 13.82 1.32
N LEU A 50 -16.06 13.67 0.86
CA LEU A 50 -16.75 12.38 0.83
C LEU A 50 -16.15 11.44 -0.23
N GLU A 51 -15.94 11.92 -1.45
CA GLU A 51 -15.30 11.14 -2.52
C GLU A 51 -13.89 10.71 -2.13
N LYS A 52 -13.13 11.58 -1.46
CA LYS A 52 -11.81 11.24 -0.91
C LYS A 52 -11.90 10.11 0.12
N ALA A 53 -12.82 10.20 1.07
CA ALA A 53 -13.01 9.15 2.08
C ALA A 53 -13.39 7.80 1.47
N LEU A 54 -14.24 7.80 0.44
CA LEU A 54 -14.64 6.58 -0.27
C LEU A 54 -13.50 6.00 -1.11
N ALA A 55 -12.72 6.85 -1.78
CA ALA A 55 -11.55 6.44 -2.54
C ALA A 55 -10.46 5.86 -1.62
N ASP A 56 -10.20 6.50 -0.48
CA ASP A 56 -9.26 6.02 0.53
C ASP A 56 -9.67 4.64 1.04
N ASP A 57 -10.94 4.45 1.40
CA ASP A 57 -11.47 3.16 1.86
C ASP A 57 -11.34 2.06 0.81
N HIS A 58 -11.66 2.39 -0.45
CA HIS A 58 -11.51 1.46 -1.57
C HIS A 58 -10.04 1.05 -1.76
N ALA A 59 -9.11 2.01 -1.72
CA ALA A 59 -7.68 1.73 -1.85
C ALA A 59 -7.14 0.90 -0.67
N LEU A 60 -7.61 1.16 0.56
CA LEU A 60 -7.26 0.38 1.75
C LEU A 60 -7.72 -1.08 1.63
N LYS A 61 -8.95 -1.32 1.16
CA LYS A 61 -9.50 -2.68 0.96
C LYS A 61 -8.77 -3.45 -0.14
N ASN A 62 -8.35 -2.75 -1.19
CA ASN A 62 -7.74 -3.34 -2.38
C ASN A 62 -6.21 -3.24 -2.40
N MET A 63 -5.59 -2.96 -1.26
CA MET A 63 -4.16 -2.63 -1.20
C MET A 63 -3.25 -3.78 -1.66
N HIS A 64 -3.70 -5.02 -1.54
CA HIS A 64 -2.98 -6.22 -1.96
C HIS A 64 -2.69 -6.24 -3.47
N TYR A 65 -3.62 -5.75 -4.29
CA TYR A 65 -3.44 -5.69 -5.74
C TYR A 65 -2.25 -4.82 -6.16
N TYR A 66 -1.88 -3.80 -5.36
CA TYR A 66 -0.75 -2.93 -5.69
C TYR A 66 0.62 -3.56 -5.44
N TYR A 67 0.70 -4.69 -4.72
CA TYR A 67 1.96 -5.31 -4.37
C TYR A 67 2.08 -6.80 -4.74
N ASP A 68 0.99 -7.52 -5.00
CA ASP A 68 1.03 -8.98 -5.21
C ASP A 68 1.94 -9.40 -6.38
N GLY A 69 1.90 -8.67 -7.51
CA GLY A 69 2.80 -8.92 -8.64
C GLY A 69 4.27 -8.71 -8.29
N ALA A 70 4.58 -7.62 -7.58
CA ALA A 70 5.94 -7.33 -7.13
C ALA A 70 6.42 -8.38 -6.11
N MET A 71 5.55 -8.87 -5.23
CA MET A 71 5.87 -9.95 -4.30
C MET A 71 6.19 -11.26 -5.01
N GLN A 72 5.50 -11.57 -6.12
CA GLN A 72 5.78 -12.75 -6.93
C GLN A 72 7.16 -12.64 -7.61
N GLU A 73 7.47 -11.51 -8.22
CA GLU A 73 8.79 -11.25 -8.83
C GLU A 73 9.91 -11.29 -7.78
N ALA A 74 9.69 -10.69 -6.61
CA ALA A 74 10.62 -10.70 -5.49
C ALA A 74 10.99 -12.13 -5.04
N HIS A 75 10.02 -13.06 -5.07
CA HIS A 75 10.26 -14.45 -4.76
C HIS A 75 11.26 -15.10 -5.74
N PHE A 76 11.14 -14.82 -7.05
CA PHE A 76 12.12 -15.28 -8.04
C PHE A 76 13.51 -14.66 -7.84
N MET A 77 13.57 -13.42 -7.34
CA MET A 77 14.80 -12.74 -6.98
C MET A 77 15.34 -13.11 -5.59
N GLN A 78 14.73 -14.07 -4.88
CA GLN A 78 15.10 -14.48 -3.53
C GLN A 78 15.14 -13.33 -2.52
N LEU A 79 14.23 -12.36 -2.69
CA LEU A 79 14.01 -11.26 -1.76
C LEU A 79 12.97 -11.66 -0.72
N GLY A 80 13.27 -11.38 0.54
CA GLY A 80 12.34 -11.61 1.65
C GLY A 80 11.28 -10.51 1.74
N LYS A 81 10.14 -10.82 2.37
CA LYS A 81 9.06 -9.84 2.62
C LYS A 81 9.54 -8.59 3.37
N SER A 82 10.52 -8.73 4.26
CA SER A 82 11.12 -7.61 5.00
C SER A 82 11.97 -6.67 4.15
N GLN A 83 12.38 -7.11 2.95
CA GLN A 83 13.15 -6.30 2.00
C GLN A 83 12.24 -5.59 0.98
N MET A 84 10.95 -5.94 0.97
CA MET A 84 9.99 -5.38 0.01
C MET A 84 9.49 -4.02 0.46
N PRO A 85 9.29 -3.08 -0.48
CA PRO A 85 8.69 -1.79 -0.15
C PRO A 85 7.25 -1.98 0.32
N HIS A 86 6.84 -1.17 1.29
CA HIS A 86 5.51 -1.21 1.86
C HIS A 86 4.65 -0.07 1.30
N PHE A 87 3.67 -0.40 0.46
CA PHE A 87 2.84 0.58 -0.24
C PHE A 87 2.15 1.56 0.72
N TYR A 88 1.53 1.07 1.80
CA TYR A 88 0.87 1.92 2.80
C TYR A 88 1.82 2.94 3.41
N SER A 89 3.07 2.56 3.68
CA SER A 89 4.06 3.45 4.30
C SER A 89 4.48 4.55 3.34
N LEU A 90 4.62 4.24 2.04
CA LEU A 90 4.87 5.24 1.00
C LEU A 90 3.68 6.19 0.85
N TRP A 91 2.45 5.68 0.93
CA TRP A 91 1.24 6.49 0.84
C TRP A 91 1.10 7.44 2.04
N VAL A 92 1.32 6.95 3.26
CA VAL A 92 1.36 7.79 4.47
C VAL A 92 2.43 8.87 4.37
N ALA A 93 3.62 8.53 3.90
CA ALA A 93 4.70 9.51 3.71
C ALA A 93 4.28 10.62 2.73
N ARG A 94 3.65 10.24 1.61
CA ARG A 94 3.15 11.21 0.63
C ARG A 94 2.06 12.12 1.21
N ARG A 95 1.11 11.57 1.98
CA ARG A 95 0.11 12.39 2.67
C ARG A 95 0.74 13.39 3.63
N ALA A 96 1.75 12.97 4.38
CA ALA A 96 2.48 13.86 5.27
C ALA A 96 3.18 15.00 4.52
N GLU A 97 3.79 14.74 3.36
CA GLU A 97 4.36 15.79 2.49
C GLU A 97 3.32 16.83 2.05
N LEU A 98 2.07 16.40 1.82
CA LEU A 98 0.95 17.26 1.46
C LEU A 98 0.24 17.91 2.66
N GLY A 99 0.74 17.70 3.89
CA GLY A 99 0.09 18.18 5.11
C GLY A 99 -1.24 17.48 5.42
N ARG A 100 -1.47 16.29 4.86
CA ARG A 100 -2.67 15.46 5.06
C ARG A 100 -2.42 14.43 6.15
N GLY A 101 -3.48 14.08 6.89
CA GLY A 101 -3.43 12.97 7.86
C GLY A 101 -3.29 11.61 7.19
N PRO A 102 -3.07 10.52 7.96
CA PRO A 102 -3.02 9.17 7.40
C PRO A 102 -4.33 8.82 6.67
N PRO A 103 -4.29 7.89 5.69
CA PRO A 103 -5.50 7.41 5.05
C PRO A 103 -6.34 6.65 6.09
N LEU A 104 -7.65 6.91 6.09
CA LEU A 104 -8.60 6.38 7.06
C LEU A 104 -9.66 5.53 6.36
N LYS A 105 -10.24 4.57 7.08
CA LYS A 105 -11.47 3.91 6.62
C LYS A 105 -12.60 4.93 6.60
N LYS A 106 -13.55 4.77 5.66
CA LYS A 106 -14.63 5.74 5.47
C LYS A 106 -15.42 6.02 6.76
N GLU A 107 -15.66 5.00 7.59
CA GLU A 107 -16.42 5.09 8.85
C GLU A 107 -15.74 6.00 9.89
N GLN A 108 -14.43 6.18 9.77
CA GLN A 108 -13.64 7.03 10.66
C GLN A 108 -13.64 8.50 10.22
N THR A 109 -14.21 8.83 9.05
CA THR A 109 -14.19 10.18 8.50
C THR A 109 -15.45 10.96 8.84
N THR A 110 -15.30 12.24 9.19
CA THR A 110 -16.44 13.13 9.45
C THR A 110 -17.31 13.32 8.20
N ALA A 111 -16.70 13.37 7.01
CA ALA A 111 -17.42 13.55 5.76
C ALA A 111 -18.40 12.41 5.48
N TYR A 112 -17.96 11.17 5.65
CA TYR A 112 -18.83 10.00 5.49
C TYR A 112 -19.97 9.98 6.51
N ASN A 113 -19.66 10.18 7.80
CA ASN A 113 -20.68 10.19 8.86
C ASN A 113 -21.69 11.34 8.68
N SER A 114 -21.25 12.49 8.18
CA SER A 114 -22.14 13.62 7.87
C SER A 114 -23.06 13.32 6.70
N ALA A 115 -22.53 12.71 5.62
CA ALA A 115 -23.31 12.34 4.45
C ALA A 115 -24.38 11.28 4.75
N ILE A 116 -24.11 10.37 5.70
CA ILE A 116 -25.11 9.44 6.25
C ILE A 116 -26.20 10.22 7.00
N ALA A 117 -25.82 11.16 7.87
CA ALA A 117 -26.76 11.94 8.68
C ALA A 117 -27.67 12.86 7.85
N THR A 118 -27.17 13.39 6.73
CA THR A 118 -27.94 14.23 5.80
C THR A 118 -28.78 13.43 4.80
N GLY A 119 -28.62 12.10 4.76
CA GLY A 119 -29.30 11.23 3.80
C GLY A 119 -28.75 11.32 2.37
N GLU A 120 -27.57 11.92 2.17
CA GLU A 120 -26.89 11.96 0.88
C GLU A 120 -26.45 10.56 0.42
N ILE A 121 -26.10 9.71 1.38
CA ILE A 121 -25.84 8.29 1.17
C ILE A 121 -26.66 7.43 2.14
N PRO A 122 -27.13 6.25 1.70
CA PRO A 122 -27.96 5.39 2.55
C PRO A 122 -27.19 4.90 3.78
N ALA A 123 -27.87 4.89 4.92
CA ALA A 123 -27.38 4.26 6.14
C ALA A 123 -27.42 2.72 5.99
N GLY A 124 -26.35 2.09 5.49
CA GLY A 124 -26.18 0.62 5.48
C GLY A 124 -25.07 0.17 4.50
N HIS A 125 -24.39 -0.97 4.64
CA HIS A 125 -24.35 -2.05 5.62
C HIS A 125 -22.92 -2.15 6.21
N GLN A 126 -22.81 -2.65 7.44
CA GLN A 126 -21.54 -3.18 7.97
C GLN A 126 -21.26 -4.50 7.26
N ASP A 127 -20.52 -4.46 6.15
CA ASP A 127 -19.84 -5.65 5.61
C ASP A 127 -18.45 -5.79 6.25
#